data_AF-A0A7Y2EP39-F1
#
_entry.id   AF-A0A7Y2EP39-F1
#
_cell.length_a   1.000
_cell.length_b   1.000
_cell.length_c   1.000
_cell.angle_alpha   90.00
_cell.angle_beta   90.00
_cell.angle_gamma   90.00
#
_symmetry.space_group_name_H-M   'P 1'
#
loop_
_entity.id
_entity.type
_entity.pdbx_description
1 polymer ?
#
loop_
_entity_poly.entity_id
_entity_poly.type
_entity_poly.pdbx_seq_one_letter_code
_entity_poly.pdbx_strand_id
1 'polypeptide(L)'
;MAYPDKQALLQWARNYPELWNAGDKQAWIDNWRSVAPGDFHMLDPVGTPEKVGFKHCCEDSWDLFQPRVRFRIQPGTLFVCGNEVAW
;
A
#
# COMPACT_ATOMS: atom_id res chain seq x y z
N MET A 1 -7.14 6.39 -17.87
CA MET A 1 -6.15 5.39 -17.43
C MET A 1 -6.94 4.14 -17.04
N ALA A 2 -6.54 2.95 -17.47
CA ALA A 2 -7.22 1.73 -17.04
C ALA A 2 -6.84 1.41 -15.59
N TYR A 3 -7.82 1.06 -14.77
CA TYR A 3 -7.55 0.58 -13.41
C TYR A 3 -6.95 -0.84 -13.46
N PRO A 4 -6.12 -1.22 -12.48
CA PRO A 4 -5.70 -2.60 -12.31
C PRO A 4 -6.91 -3.52 -12.17
N ASP A 5 -6.83 -4.73 -12.71
CA ASP A 5 -7.87 -5.72 -12.51
C ASP A 5 -7.85 -6.31 -11.09
N LYS A 6 -8.91 -7.06 -10.76
CA LYS A 6 -9.05 -7.71 -9.45
C LYS A 6 -7.88 -8.65 -9.12
N GLN A 7 -7.30 -9.32 -10.12
CA GLN A 7 -6.21 -10.26 -9.89
C GLN A 7 -4.94 -9.52 -9.51
N ALA A 8 -4.61 -8.44 -10.21
CA ALA A 8 -3.48 -7.57 -9.90
C ALA A 8 -3.61 -6.97 -8.49
N LEU A 9 -4.80 -6.47 -8.12
CA LEU A 9 -5.05 -5.92 -6.77
C LEU A 9 -4.94 -6.98 -5.67
N LEU A 10 -5.43 -8.20 -5.90
CA LEU A 10 -5.28 -9.30 -4.95
C LEU A 10 -3.82 -9.72 -4.77
N GLN A 11 -3.04 -9.74 -5.85
CA GLN A 11 -1.61 -10.05 -5.79
C GLN A 11 -0.86 -8.97 -5.02
N TRP A 12 -1.11 -7.70 -5.37
CA TRP A 12 -0.55 -6.55 -4.65
C TRP A 12 -0.86 -6.61 -3.15
N ALA A 13 -2.12 -6.90 -2.81
CA ALA A 13 -2.58 -6.91 -1.43
C ALA A 13 -1.99 -8.06 -0.59
N ARG A 14 -1.70 -9.21 -1.22
CA ARG A 14 -1.04 -10.32 -0.52
C ARG A 14 0.43 -10.01 -0.24
N ASN A 15 1.12 -9.46 -1.24
CA ASN A 15 2.54 -9.12 -1.14
C ASN A 15 2.81 -7.98 -0.15
N TYR A 16 1.88 -7.02 -0.01
CA TYR A 16 2.09 -5.83 0.81
C TYR A 16 2.55 -6.13 2.26
N PRO A 17 1.80 -6.91 3.07
CA PRO A 17 2.22 -7.22 4.44
C PRO A 17 3.44 -8.14 4.48
N GLU A 18 3.62 -9.04 3.50
CA GLU A 18 4.76 -9.97 3.44
C GLU A 18 6.07 -9.21 3.24
N LEU A 19 6.12 -8.34 2.23
CA LEU A 19 7.30 -7.52 1.92
C LEU A 19 7.60 -6.51 3.04
N TRP A 20 6.56 -5.90 3.62
CA TRP A 20 6.71 -5.03 4.79
C TRP A 20 7.35 -5.76 5.97
N ASN A 21 6.82 -6.92 6.33
CA ASN A 21 7.29 -7.71 7.46
C ASN A 21 8.69 -8.29 7.22
N ALA A 22 9.05 -8.58 5.97
CA ALA A 22 10.40 -8.97 5.56
C ALA A 22 11.40 -7.79 5.60
N GLY A 23 10.91 -6.55 5.59
CA GLY A 23 11.75 -5.35 5.54
C GLY A 23 12.36 -5.07 4.18
N ASP A 24 11.78 -5.61 3.11
CA ASP A 24 12.23 -5.37 1.74
C ASP A 24 11.56 -4.11 1.17
N LYS A 25 12.21 -2.96 1.41
CA LYS A 25 11.69 -1.65 0.98
C LYS A 25 11.53 -1.57 -0.54
N GLN A 26 12.51 -2.07 -1.29
CA GLN A 26 12.50 -1.93 -2.75
C GLN A 26 11.40 -2.79 -3.36
N ALA A 27 11.30 -4.07 -2.97
CA ALA A 27 10.23 -4.93 -3.46
C ALA A 27 8.85 -4.39 -3.07
N TRP A 28 8.71 -3.79 -1.88
CA TRP A 28 7.46 -3.17 -1.45
C TRP A 28 7.09 -1.94 -2.29
N ILE A 29 8.07 -1.10 -2.66
CA ILE A 29 7.88 0.02 -3.59
C ILE A 29 7.48 -0.48 -4.98
N ASP A 30 8.17 -1.50 -5.50
CA ASP A 30 7.88 -2.08 -6.82
C ASP A 30 6.47 -2.69 -6.83
N ASN A 31 6.07 -3.33 -5.73
CA ASN A 31 4.71 -3.83 -5.54
C ASN A 31 3.69 -2.68 -5.65
N TRP A 32 3.85 -1.56 -4.93
CA TRP A 32 2.98 -0.39 -5.09
C TRP A 32 2.90 0.10 -6.54
N ARG A 33 4.05 0.24 -7.20
CA ARG A 33 4.12 0.76 -8.57
C ARG A 33 3.44 -0.15 -9.60
N SER A 34 3.29 -1.44 -9.29
CA SER A 34 2.59 -2.39 -10.17
C SER A 34 1.09 -2.08 -10.33
N VAL A 35 0.45 -1.47 -9.33
CA VAL A 35 -0.99 -1.14 -9.35
C VAL A 35 -1.28 0.36 -9.39
N ALA A 36 -0.32 1.19 -8.99
CA ALA A 36 -0.47 2.64 -8.97
C ALA A 36 0.82 3.32 -9.48
N PRO A 37 0.99 3.43 -10.81
CA PRO A 37 2.20 3.98 -11.43
C PRO A 37 2.29 5.51 -11.35
N GLY A 38 1.16 6.20 -11.12
CA GLY A 38 1.08 7.66 -11.04
C GLY A 38 1.52 8.24 -9.70
N ASP A 39 1.23 9.52 -9.50
CA ASP A 39 1.35 10.18 -8.19
C ASP A 39 0.11 9.96 -7.33
N PHE A 40 0.31 10.12 -6.03
CA PHE A 40 -0.64 9.76 -4.99
C PHE A 40 -1.11 11.00 -4.24
N HIS A 41 -2.35 10.93 -3.78
CA HIS A 41 -2.94 11.86 -2.84
C HIS A 41 -3.47 11.02 -1.68
N MET A 42 -3.02 11.30 -0.46
CA MET A 42 -3.42 10.54 0.73
C MET A 42 -3.91 11.50 1.81
N LEU A 43 -5.18 11.32 2.16
CA LEU A 43 -5.82 12.00 3.28
C LEU A 43 -5.58 11.21 4.56
N ASP A 44 -5.14 11.91 5.60
CA ASP A 44 -4.95 11.32 6.91
C ASP A 44 -6.27 11.37 7.72
N PRO A 45 -6.73 10.24 8.29
CA PRO A 45 -7.98 10.18 9.03
C PRO A 45 -8.01 11.06 10.29
N VAL A 46 -6.87 11.53 10.80
CA VAL A 46 -6.80 12.36 12.03
C VAL A 46 -6.53 13.84 11.75
N GLY A 47 -6.77 14.32 10.53
CA GLY A 47 -6.78 15.75 10.20
C GLY A 47 -5.40 16.37 9.98
N THR A 48 -4.38 15.56 9.67
CA THR A 48 -3.11 16.10 9.18
C THR A 48 -3.26 16.61 7.74
N PRO A 49 -2.39 17.53 7.29
CA PRO A 49 -2.42 17.99 5.90
C PRO A 49 -2.34 16.83 4.91
N GLU A 50 -3.03 16.98 3.78
CA GLU A 50 -2.95 16.02 2.68
C GLU A 50 -1.50 15.79 2.26
N LYS A 51 -1.15 14.52 2.05
CA LYS A 51 0.14 14.11 1.50
C LYS A 51 0.00 13.99 -0.02
N VAL A 52 0.98 14.52 -0.73
CA VAL A 52 1.02 14.51 -2.21
C VAL A 52 2.33 13.88 -2.69
N GLY A 53 2.22 13.03 -3.71
CA GLY A 53 3.34 12.33 -4.33
C GLY A 53 3.72 11.04 -3.60
N PHE A 54 4.29 10.09 -4.35
CA PHE A 54 4.62 8.76 -3.84
C PHE A 54 5.52 8.77 -2.61
N LYS A 55 6.53 9.66 -2.59
CA LYS A 55 7.47 9.76 -1.48
C LYS A 55 6.75 10.03 -0.15
N HIS A 56 5.93 11.08 -0.11
CA HIS A 56 5.23 11.49 1.11
C HIS A 56 4.08 10.55 1.46
N CYS A 57 3.41 9.97 0.47
CA CYS A 57 2.31 9.02 0.69
C CYS A 57 2.79 7.63 1.15
N CYS A 58 3.99 7.19 0.74
CA CYS A 58 4.43 5.80 0.92
C CYS A 58 5.81 5.70 1.60
N GLU A 59 6.86 6.25 0.99
CA GLU A 59 8.24 6.02 1.45
C GLU A 59 8.52 6.62 2.83
N ASP A 60 8.05 7.84 3.10
CA ASP A 60 8.24 8.48 4.40
C ASP A 60 7.53 7.70 5.52
N SER A 61 6.38 7.09 5.21
CA SER A 61 5.67 6.19 6.13
C SER A 61 6.41 4.87 6.33
N TRP A 62 7.06 4.32 5.31
CA TRP A 62 7.94 3.17 5.47
C TRP A 62 9.06 3.47 6.47
N ASP A 63 9.82 4.54 6.22
CA ASP A 63 11.00 4.89 7.04
C ASP A 63 10.62 5.17 8.50
N LEU A 64 9.43 5.72 8.74
CA LEU A 64 8.93 6.00 10.08
C LEU A 64 8.42 4.74 10.81
N PHE A 65 7.65 3.89 10.13
CA PHE A 65 6.87 2.84 10.79
C PHE A 65 7.46 1.44 10.68
N GLN A 66 8.15 1.11 9.59
CA GLN A 66 8.59 -0.26 9.34
C GLN A 66 9.47 -0.85 10.47
N PRO A 67 10.37 -0.10 11.13
CA PRO A 67 11.16 -0.64 12.23
C PRO A 67 10.32 -1.07 13.46
N ARG A 68 9.09 -0.59 13.60
CA ARG A 68 8.24 -0.77 14.80
C ARG A 68 6.92 -1.47 14.52
N VAL A 69 6.44 -1.46 13.28
CA VAL A 69 5.15 -2.02 12.88
C VAL A 69 5.35 -3.34 12.16
N ARG A 70 4.57 -4.34 12.58
CA ARG A 70 4.42 -5.62 11.87
C ARG A 70 2.95 -5.83 11.56
N PHE A 71 2.64 -6.10 10.31
CA PHE A 71 1.27 -6.36 9.89
C PHE A 71 0.87 -7.78 10.27
N ARG A 72 -0.32 -7.92 10.85
CA ARG A 72 -1.02 -9.19 11.05
C ARG A 72 -2.44 -9.04 10.54
N ILE A 73 -2.66 -9.42 9.29
CA ILE A 73 -3.97 -9.34 8.65
C ILE A 73 -4.79 -10.57 9.02
N GLN A 74 -6.04 -10.38 9.44
CA GLN A 74 -6.92 -11.48 9.81
C GLN A 74 -7.37 -12.22 8.53
N PRO A 75 -7.28 -13.57 8.47
CA PRO A 75 -7.78 -14.31 7.33
C PRO A 75 -9.27 -14.02 7.08
N GLY A 76 -9.62 -13.74 5.82
CA GLY A 76 -10.99 -13.46 5.38
C GLY A 76 -11.40 -11.98 5.40
N THR A 77 -10.51 -11.04 5.77
CA THR A 77 -10.84 -9.60 5.79
C THR A 77 -10.35 -8.82 4.57
N LEU A 78 -9.65 -9.47 3.62
CA LEU A 78 -9.25 -8.84 2.37
C LEU A 78 -10.44 -8.77 1.39
N PHE A 79 -10.81 -7.55 1.00
CA PHE A 79 -11.84 -7.27 0.00
C PHE A 79 -11.25 -6.48 -1.17
N VAL A 80 -11.69 -6.82 -2.39
CA VAL A 80 -11.43 -6.03 -3.60
C VAL A 80 -12.77 -5.74 -4.28
N CYS A 81 -13.10 -4.47 -4.43
CA CYS A 81 -14.33 -3.98 -5.05
C CYS A 81 -13.97 -2.99 -6.16
N GLY A 82 -14.10 -3.39 -7.43
CA GLY A 82 -13.63 -2.57 -8.54
C GLY A 82 -12.13 -2.29 -8.43
N ASN A 83 -11.77 -1.02 -8.25
CA ASN A 83 -10.40 -0.53 -8.09
C ASN A 83 -10.00 -0.27 -6.63
N GLU A 84 -10.84 -0.65 -5.67
CA GLU A 84 -10.64 -0.41 -4.24
C GLU A 84 -10.21 -1.68 -3.51
N VAL A 85 -9.33 -1.54 -2.52
CA VAL A 85 -8.83 -2.63 -1.68
C VAL A 85 -8.98 -2.26 -0.20
N ALA A 86 -9.45 -3.20 0.61
CA ALA A 86 -9.54 -3.06 2.06
C ALA A 86 -9.11 -4.36 2.77
N TRP A 87 -8.53 -4.22 3.97
CA TRP A 87 -8.20 -5.30 4.90
C TRP A 87 -8.90 -5.11 6.25
#